data_AF-G7YJU7-F1
#
_entry.id   AF-G7YJU7-F1
#
_cell.length_a   1.000
_cell.length_b   1.000
_cell.length_c   1.000
_cell.angle_alpha   90.00
_cell.angle_beta   90.00
_cell.angle_gamma   90.00
#
_symmetry.space_group_name_H-M   'P 1'
#
loop_
_entity.id
_entity.type
_entity.pdbx_description
1 polymer ?
#
loop_
_entity_poly.entity_id
_entity_poly.type
_entity_poly.pdbx_seq_one_letter_code
_entity_poly.pdbx_strand_id
1 'polypeptide(L)'
;MFVVGVNHDVYDKCMNVVSNASCTTNCLAPLAKVVHENFGIEEGLMTTVHSYTATQKVVDGPSGKLWRDGRGAAQNIIPASTGAARAVGKVIPDLNGKLTGMALRVPTPDVSVVDLTCKLSKPAKYEQIKAAIKEAAEGPMKGILMYTEDQVVSMDFRGCSASSVFDAEAGIQLNDTFVKLISW
;
A
#
# COMPACT_ATOMS: atom_id res chain seq x y z
N MET A 1 -11.04 8.62 9.64
CA MET A 1 -9.85 7.76 9.55
C MET A 1 -8.68 8.68 9.30
N PHE A 2 -7.54 8.37 9.88
CA PHE A 2 -6.34 9.17 9.74
C PHE A 2 -5.18 8.27 9.32
N VAL A 3 -4.33 8.81 8.46
CA VAL A 3 -3.03 8.25 8.10
C VAL A 3 -1.99 9.36 8.33
N VAL A 4 -1.00 9.05 9.16
CA VAL A 4 0.10 9.97 9.48
C VAL A 4 0.90 10.26 8.20
N GLY A 5 1.27 11.52 7.99
CA GLY A 5 1.88 11.98 6.73
C GLY A 5 0.89 12.24 5.57
N VAL A 6 -0.40 11.90 5.72
CA VAL A 6 -1.40 12.08 4.67
C VAL A 6 -2.48 13.11 5.04
N ASN A 7 -3.21 12.87 6.13
CA ASN A 7 -4.32 13.75 6.56
C ASN A 7 -4.43 13.91 8.08
N HIS A 8 -3.42 13.49 8.84
CA HIS A 8 -3.39 13.61 10.30
C HIS A 8 -3.53 15.06 10.83
N ASP A 9 -3.22 16.05 10.01
CA ASP A 9 -3.35 17.48 10.26
C ASP A 9 -4.81 17.97 10.32
N VAL A 10 -5.75 17.25 9.70
CA VAL A 10 -7.19 17.58 9.78
C VAL A 10 -7.88 17.01 11.03
N TYR A 11 -7.10 16.42 11.95
CA TYR A 11 -7.61 15.97 13.24
C TYR A 11 -8.05 17.17 14.10
N ASP A 12 -9.25 17.08 14.67
CA ASP A 12 -9.78 18.05 15.61
C ASP A 12 -9.98 17.42 16.99
N LYS A 13 -9.74 18.18 18.07
CA LYS A 13 -9.86 17.72 19.46
C LYS A 13 -11.29 17.26 19.83
N CYS A 14 -12.31 17.68 19.10
CA CYS A 14 -13.68 17.19 19.28
C CYS A 14 -13.88 15.74 18.79
N MET A 15 -12.96 15.20 18.00
CA MET A 15 -13.01 13.84 17.47
C MET A 15 -12.57 12.83 18.54
N ASN A 16 -13.50 12.44 19.41
CA ASN A 16 -13.26 11.54 20.53
C ASN A 16 -12.99 10.08 20.14
N VAL A 17 -13.39 9.68 18.92
CA VAL A 17 -13.20 8.32 18.40
C VAL A 17 -12.65 8.41 17.00
N VAL A 18 -11.44 7.87 16.81
CA VAL A 18 -10.72 7.89 15.53
C VAL A 18 -10.22 6.50 15.16
N SER A 19 -9.87 6.33 13.88
CA SER A 19 -9.34 5.08 13.34
C SER A 19 -8.06 5.38 12.57
N ASN A 20 -7.01 4.60 12.84
CA ASN A 20 -5.72 4.67 12.16
C ASN A 20 -5.69 3.89 10.82
N ALA A 21 -6.87 3.67 10.22
CA ALA A 21 -7.04 2.83 9.04
C ALA A 21 -6.43 1.40 9.23
N SER A 22 -5.90 0.80 8.16
CA SER A 22 -5.25 -0.52 8.16
C SER A 22 -3.78 -0.42 7.76
N CYS A 23 -3.00 -1.47 8.00
CA CYS A 23 -1.60 -1.57 7.53
C CYS A 23 -1.47 -1.28 6.03
N THR A 24 -2.27 -1.94 5.18
CA THR A 24 -2.23 -1.73 3.73
C THR A 24 -2.64 -0.31 3.32
N THR A 25 -3.57 0.34 4.03
CA THR A 25 -3.92 1.75 3.74
C THR A 25 -2.79 2.70 4.16
N ASN A 26 -2.10 2.43 5.28
CA ASN A 26 -0.94 3.22 5.69
C ASN A 26 0.27 3.03 4.75
N CYS A 27 0.41 1.86 4.11
CA CYS A 27 1.41 1.66 3.05
C CYS A 27 1.02 2.39 1.76
N LEU A 28 -0.23 2.21 1.28
CA LEU A 28 -0.66 2.74 -0.01
C LEU A 28 -0.85 4.27 -0.02
N ALA A 29 -1.38 4.86 1.05
CA ALA A 29 -1.81 6.27 1.02
C ALA A 29 -0.65 7.28 0.90
N PRO A 30 0.50 7.15 1.61
CA PRO A 30 1.65 8.03 1.41
C PRO A 30 2.17 7.98 -0.03
N LEU A 31 2.38 6.77 -0.58
CA LEU A 31 2.80 6.57 -1.97
C LEU A 31 1.79 7.21 -2.95
N ALA A 32 0.50 6.94 -2.77
CA ALA A 32 -0.55 7.48 -3.63
C ALA A 32 -0.62 9.01 -3.55
N LYS A 33 -0.42 9.62 -2.37
CA LYS A 33 -0.38 11.08 -2.19
C LYS A 33 0.73 11.70 -3.02
N VAL A 34 1.97 11.20 -2.90
CA VAL A 34 3.12 11.72 -3.65
C VAL A 34 2.90 11.62 -5.16
N VAL A 35 2.48 10.44 -5.63
CA VAL A 35 2.24 10.21 -7.07
C VAL A 35 1.09 11.09 -7.58
N HIS A 36 0.01 11.22 -6.80
CA HIS A 36 -1.14 12.04 -7.19
C HIS A 36 -0.82 13.53 -7.25
N GLU A 37 -0.11 14.07 -6.27
CA GLU A 37 0.22 15.51 -6.24
C GLU A 37 1.17 15.91 -7.37
N ASN A 38 2.10 15.03 -7.75
CA ASN A 38 3.06 15.29 -8.82
C ASN A 38 2.47 15.03 -10.22
N PHE A 39 1.87 13.86 -10.43
CA PHE A 39 1.53 13.35 -11.76
C PHE A 39 0.02 13.17 -11.97
N GLY A 40 -0.76 13.21 -10.89
CA GLY A 40 -2.18 12.88 -10.87
C GLY A 40 -2.42 11.41 -11.16
N ILE A 41 -3.33 10.82 -10.40
CA ILE A 41 -3.80 9.43 -10.60
C ILE A 41 -5.21 9.55 -11.17
N GLU A 42 -5.41 9.02 -12.37
CA GLU A 42 -6.74 8.92 -13.00
C GLU A 42 -7.52 7.75 -12.40
N GLU A 43 -6.88 6.58 -12.37
CA GLU A 43 -7.41 5.35 -11.81
C GLU A 43 -6.26 4.41 -11.44
N GLY A 44 -6.52 3.48 -10.52
CA GLY A 44 -5.53 2.50 -10.12
C GLY A 44 -6.11 1.25 -9.51
N LEU A 45 -5.41 0.14 -9.74
CA LEU A 45 -5.68 -1.16 -9.17
C LEU A 45 -4.51 -1.58 -8.29
N MET A 46 -4.82 -1.97 -7.06
CA MET A 46 -3.84 -2.41 -6.09
C MET A 46 -3.98 -3.91 -5.81
N THR A 47 -2.85 -4.61 -5.76
CA THR A 47 -2.75 -5.92 -5.14
C THR A 47 -1.80 -5.81 -3.96
N THR A 48 -2.19 -6.32 -2.80
CA THR A 48 -1.23 -6.53 -1.71
C THR A 48 -0.89 -8.01 -1.62
N VAL A 49 0.39 -8.35 -1.74
CA VAL A 49 0.90 -9.67 -1.39
C VAL A 49 1.24 -9.59 0.09
N HIS A 50 0.41 -10.23 0.90
CA HIS A 50 0.36 -9.97 2.32
C HIS A 50 0.71 -11.23 3.11
N SER A 51 1.56 -11.09 4.12
CA SER A 51 1.81 -12.16 5.09
C SER A 51 0.52 -12.67 5.72
N TYR A 52 0.50 -13.95 6.10
CA TYR A 52 -0.69 -14.50 6.74
C TYR A 52 -0.90 -13.88 8.13
N THR A 53 -2.14 -13.91 8.61
CA THR A 53 -2.53 -13.26 9.87
C THR A 53 -3.24 -14.22 10.80
N ALA A 54 -3.45 -13.81 12.06
CA ALA A 54 -4.08 -14.61 13.11
C ALA A 54 -5.52 -15.09 12.78
N THR A 55 -6.19 -14.51 11.78
CA THR A 55 -7.53 -14.95 11.37
C THR A 55 -7.51 -16.22 10.51
N GLN A 56 -6.37 -16.53 9.88
CA GLN A 56 -6.22 -17.72 9.02
C GLN A 56 -6.01 -18.99 9.85
N LYS A 57 -6.10 -20.16 9.20
CA LYS A 57 -6.06 -21.46 9.85
C LYS A 57 -4.74 -22.19 9.57
N VAL A 58 -4.23 -22.93 10.55
CA VAL A 58 -2.99 -23.72 10.38
C VAL A 58 -3.19 -24.83 9.34
N VAL A 59 -4.34 -25.49 9.39
CA VAL A 59 -4.82 -26.48 8.43
C VAL A 59 -6.23 -26.13 7.99
N ASP A 60 -6.75 -26.79 6.96
CA ASP A 60 -8.11 -26.55 6.46
C ASP A 60 -9.16 -26.65 7.58
N GLY A 61 -9.99 -25.61 7.71
CA GLY A 61 -11.04 -25.54 8.72
C GLY A 61 -12.11 -24.47 8.44
N PRO A 62 -13.19 -24.45 9.23
CA PRO A 62 -14.30 -23.51 9.02
C PRO A 62 -13.87 -22.04 9.21
N SER A 63 -14.36 -21.16 8.33
CA SER A 63 -14.09 -19.71 8.35
C SER A 63 -15.33 -18.86 8.03
N GLY A 64 -16.50 -19.30 8.50
CA GLY A 64 -17.77 -18.58 8.32
C GLY A 64 -18.07 -18.27 6.84
N LYS A 65 -18.16 -16.99 6.50
CA LYS A 65 -18.41 -16.52 5.12
C LYS A 65 -17.12 -16.39 4.28
N LEU A 66 -15.94 -16.39 4.90
CA LEU A 66 -14.65 -16.21 4.23
C LEU A 66 -13.99 -17.56 3.98
N TRP A 67 -14.57 -18.35 3.08
CA TRP A 67 -14.18 -19.76 2.87
C TRP A 67 -12.71 -19.94 2.49
N ARG A 68 -12.16 -19.01 1.70
CA ARG A 68 -10.75 -19.05 1.28
C ARG A 68 -9.80 -18.92 2.47
N ASP A 69 -10.13 -18.07 3.44
CA ASP A 69 -9.31 -17.85 4.64
C ASP A 69 -9.33 -19.03 5.62
N GLY A 70 -10.24 -20.00 5.40
CA GLY A 70 -10.28 -21.25 6.14
C GLY A 70 -9.28 -22.29 5.64
N ARG A 71 -8.64 -22.07 4.49
CA ARG A 71 -7.62 -22.99 3.94
C ARG A 71 -6.28 -22.82 4.66
N GLY A 72 -5.51 -23.89 4.75
CA GLY A 72 -4.22 -23.91 5.45
C GLY A 72 -3.28 -22.77 5.03
N ALA A 73 -2.96 -21.87 5.96
CA ALA A 73 -2.26 -20.61 5.70
C ALA A 73 -0.84 -20.80 5.16
N ALA A 74 -0.11 -21.78 5.70
CA ALA A 74 1.27 -22.05 5.31
C ALA A 74 1.40 -22.90 4.04
N GLN A 75 0.28 -23.27 3.41
CA GLN A 75 0.23 -24.20 2.28
C GLN A 75 -0.29 -23.55 0.99
N ASN A 76 -0.80 -22.32 1.06
CA ASN A 76 -1.57 -21.73 -0.02
C ASN A 76 -1.19 -20.26 -0.29
N ILE A 77 -1.37 -19.85 -1.54
CA ILE A 77 -1.61 -18.46 -1.89
C ILE A 77 -3.13 -18.26 -1.85
N ILE A 78 -3.63 -17.42 -0.94
CA ILE A 78 -5.07 -17.30 -0.66
C ILE A 78 -5.56 -15.93 -1.12
N PRO A 79 -6.36 -15.84 -2.21
CA PRO A 79 -6.89 -14.56 -2.63
C PRO A 79 -8.01 -14.08 -1.70
N ALA A 80 -7.93 -12.84 -1.26
CA ALA A 80 -8.84 -12.19 -0.33
C ALA A 80 -9.30 -10.82 -0.84
N SER A 81 -10.50 -10.39 -0.46
CA SER A 81 -10.95 -9.02 -0.66
C SER A 81 -10.31 -8.07 0.34
N THR A 82 -10.06 -6.83 -0.05
CA THR A 82 -9.62 -5.77 0.88
C THR A 82 -10.27 -4.44 0.55
N GLY A 83 -10.62 -3.68 1.60
CA GLY A 83 -11.13 -2.31 1.46
C GLY A 83 -10.03 -1.25 1.40
N ALA A 84 -8.75 -1.64 1.50
CA ALA A 84 -7.65 -0.71 1.76
C ALA A 84 -7.47 0.36 0.67
N ALA A 85 -7.52 -0.02 -0.60
CA ALA A 85 -7.43 0.92 -1.73
C ALA A 85 -8.62 1.89 -1.77
N ARG A 86 -9.85 1.40 -1.53
CA ARG A 86 -11.03 2.26 -1.46
C ARG A 86 -10.97 3.22 -0.26
N ALA A 87 -10.35 2.80 0.84
CA ALA A 87 -10.16 3.62 2.03
C ALA A 87 -9.19 4.79 1.81
N VAL A 88 -8.30 4.72 0.82
CA VAL A 88 -7.45 5.85 0.42
C VAL A 88 -8.31 7.06 0.02
N GLY A 89 -9.42 6.83 -0.68
CA GLY A 89 -10.36 7.90 -1.04
C GLY A 89 -11.01 8.62 0.15
N LYS A 90 -10.94 8.06 1.37
CA LYS A 90 -11.43 8.74 2.59
C LYS A 90 -10.36 9.62 3.24
N VAL A 91 -9.08 9.38 2.98
CA VAL A 91 -7.95 10.16 3.53
C VAL A 91 -7.34 11.08 2.48
N ILE A 92 -7.54 10.80 1.19
CA ILE A 92 -7.23 11.65 0.05
C ILE A 92 -8.52 11.77 -0.78
N PRO A 93 -9.40 12.75 -0.48
CA PRO A 93 -10.72 12.86 -1.12
C PRO A 93 -10.69 12.90 -2.65
N ASP A 94 -9.65 13.49 -3.25
CA ASP A 94 -9.47 13.57 -4.71
C ASP A 94 -9.23 12.22 -5.40
N LEU A 95 -8.93 11.18 -4.61
CA LEU A 95 -8.79 9.79 -5.03
C LEU A 95 -10.04 8.94 -4.76
N ASN A 96 -11.12 9.53 -4.26
CA ASN A 96 -12.36 8.80 -3.99
C ASN A 96 -12.93 8.20 -5.29
N GLY A 97 -13.19 6.90 -5.26
CA GLY A 97 -13.68 6.15 -6.42
C GLY A 97 -12.62 5.78 -7.47
N LYS A 98 -11.39 6.30 -7.36
CA LYS A 98 -10.31 6.05 -8.34
C LYS A 98 -9.47 4.81 -8.04
N LEU A 99 -9.49 4.33 -6.80
CA LEU A 99 -8.67 3.21 -6.34
C LEU A 99 -9.52 2.06 -5.79
N THR A 100 -9.25 0.86 -6.26
CA THR A 100 -9.74 -0.40 -5.68
C THR A 100 -8.64 -1.45 -5.76
N GLY A 101 -8.83 -2.59 -5.10
CA GLY A 101 -7.80 -3.62 -5.09
C GLY A 101 -8.23 -4.92 -4.45
N MET A 102 -7.28 -5.84 -4.38
CA MET A 102 -7.43 -7.14 -3.75
C MET A 102 -6.15 -7.55 -3.01
N ALA A 103 -6.18 -8.71 -2.34
CA ALA A 103 -5.06 -9.22 -1.59
C ALA A 103 -4.77 -10.67 -1.97
N LEU A 104 -3.50 -11.07 -1.88
CA LEU A 104 -3.04 -12.45 -1.89
C LEU A 104 -2.35 -12.70 -0.55
N ARG A 105 -2.91 -13.58 0.30
CA ARG A 105 -2.22 -14.00 1.52
C ARG A 105 -1.22 -15.09 1.17
N VAL A 106 0.01 -14.98 1.64
CA VAL A 106 1.09 -15.91 1.33
C VAL A 106 1.77 -16.49 2.58
N PRO A 107 2.49 -17.62 2.48
CA PRO A 107 3.14 -18.31 3.62
C PRO A 107 4.37 -17.60 4.24
N THR A 108 4.30 -16.28 4.43
CA THR A 108 5.30 -15.51 5.18
C THR A 108 4.68 -15.02 6.51
N PRO A 109 5.44 -15.01 7.62
CA PRO A 109 4.89 -14.73 8.94
C PRO A 109 4.71 -13.25 9.24
N ASP A 110 5.42 -12.36 8.55
CA ASP A 110 5.37 -10.91 8.71
C ASP A 110 5.95 -10.22 7.46
N VAL A 111 5.72 -8.91 7.35
CA VAL A 111 6.02 -8.04 6.21
C VAL A 111 5.11 -8.34 5.01
N SER A 112 4.67 -7.30 4.32
CA SER A 112 3.80 -7.40 3.16
C SER A 112 4.30 -6.43 2.09
N VAL A 113 3.71 -6.48 0.91
CA VAL A 113 4.04 -5.54 -0.17
C VAL A 113 2.77 -5.12 -0.89
N VAL A 114 2.73 -3.87 -1.29
CA VAL A 114 1.74 -3.26 -2.17
C VAL A 114 2.32 -3.18 -3.57
N ASP A 115 1.56 -3.72 -4.53
CA ASP A 115 1.69 -3.50 -5.96
C ASP A 115 0.56 -2.56 -6.37
N LEU A 116 0.90 -1.32 -6.71
CA LEU A 116 -0.02 -0.34 -7.26
C LEU A 116 0.22 -0.20 -8.76
N THR A 117 -0.74 -0.64 -9.57
CA THR A 117 -0.78 -0.32 -11.00
C THR A 117 -1.71 0.87 -11.20
N CYS A 118 -1.21 1.96 -11.76
CA CYS A 118 -1.99 3.18 -11.92
C CYS A 118 -1.77 3.88 -13.26
N LYS A 119 -2.81 4.58 -13.69
CA LYS A 119 -2.79 5.47 -14.84
C LYS A 119 -2.60 6.91 -14.37
N LEU A 120 -1.59 7.57 -14.92
CA LEU A 120 -1.23 8.94 -14.58
C LEU A 120 -1.90 9.93 -15.53
N SER A 121 -2.33 11.08 -14.98
CA SER A 121 -2.93 12.15 -15.79
C SER A 121 -1.90 12.99 -16.53
N LYS A 122 -0.71 13.13 -15.94
CA LYS A 122 0.46 13.80 -16.53
C LYS A 122 1.50 12.74 -16.88
N PRO A 123 2.03 12.72 -18.11
CA PRO A 123 3.13 11.83 -18.48
C PRO A 123 4.36 12.07 -17.60
N ALA A 124 4.98 10.99 -17.14
CA ALA A 124 6.21 11.02 -16.33
C ALA A 124 7.11 9.87 -16.73
N LYS A 125 8.43 10.09 -16.79
CA LYS A 125 9.43 9.02 -16.86
C LYS A 125 9.61 8.39 -15.48
N TYR A 126 9.95 7.10 -15.43
CA TYR A 126 10.13 6.38 -14.16
C TYR A 126 11.15 7.06 -13.23
N GLU A 127 12.23 7.62 -13.79
CA GLU A 127 13.21 8.42 -13.02
C GLU A 127 12.59 9.66 -12.35
N GLN A 128 11.61 10.31 -12.98
CA GLN A 128 10.90 11.44 -12.38
C GLN A 128 10.01 10.97 -11.22
N ILE A 129 9.41 9.79 -11.36
CA ILE A 129 8.61 9.17 -10.29
C ILE A 129 9.52 8.79 -9.11
N LYS A 130 10.66 8.13 -9.37
CA LYS A 130 11.69 7.81 -8.37
C LYS A 130 12.13 9.07 -7.62
N ALA A 131 12.47 10.14 -8.35
CA ALA A 131 12.93 11.40 -7.76
C ALA A 131 11.87 12.05 -6.85
N ALA A 132 10.61 12.13 -7.29
CA ALA A 132 9.53 12.70 -6.49
C ALA A 132 9.27 11.91 -5.20
N ILE A 133 9.31 10.58 -5.27
CA ILE A 133 9.15 9.71 -4.10
C ILE A 133 10.34 9.83 -3.14
N LYS A 134 11.57 9.88 -3.66
CA LYS A 134 12.77 10.09 -2.86
C LYS A 134 12.76 11.43 -2.12
N GLU A 135 12.39 12.50 -2.81
CA GLU A 135 12.25 13.84 -2.22
C GLU A 135 11.21 13.85 -1.08
N ALA A 136 10.06 13.20 -1.29
CA ALA A 136 9.04 13.09 -0.25
C ALA A 136 9.54 12.27 0.97
N ALA A 137 10.23 11.15 0.72
CA ALA A 137 10.79 10.28 1.75
C ALA A 137 11.90 10.95 2.57
N GLU A 138 12.75 11.76 1.94
CA GLU A 138 13.84 12.48 2.61
C GLU A 138 13.37 13.79 3.28
N GLY A 139 12.22 14.33 2.85
CA GLY A 139 11.64 15.58 3.34
C GLY A 139 10.36 15.38 4.16
N PRO A 140 9.18 15.79 3.64
CA PRO A 140 7.94 15.93 4.43
C PRO A 140 7.38 14.61 4.97
N MET A 141 7.74 13.45 4.39
CA MET A 141 7.27 12.13 4.83
C MET A 141 8.35 11.31 5.53
N LYS A 142 9.44 11.93 5.97
CA LYS A 142 10.55 11.24 6.64
C LYS A 142 10.08 10.41 7.83
N GLY A 143 10.45 9.13 7.82
CA GLY A 143 10.06 8.13 8.83
C GLY A 143 8.68 7.51 8.61
N ILE A 144 7.89 8.00 7.66
CA ILE A 144 6.60 7.42 7.23
C ILE A 144 6.78 6.70 5.89
N LEU A 145 7.32 7.41 4.90
CA LEU A 145 7.70 6.91 3.59
C LEU A 145 9.23 6.82 3.54
N MET A 146 9.74 5.65 3.21
CA MET A 146 11.17 5.42 2.92
C MET A 146 11.35 5.06 1.45
N TYR A 147 12.60 5.10 0.99
CA TYR A 147 13.00 4.86 -0.38
C TYR A 147 14.21 3.94 -0.40
N THR A 148 14.25 2.96 -1.30
CA THR A 148 15.42 2.11 -1.52
C THR A 148 15.63 1.79 -3.00
N GLU A 149 16.89 1.63 -3.38
CA GLU A 149 17.37 1.08 -4.67
C GLU A 149 18.15 -0.23 -4.45
N ASP A 150 18.22 -0.71 -3.21
CA ASP A 150 18.91 -1.96 -2.88
C ASP A 150 18.10 -3.18 -3.37
N GLN A 151 18.78 -4.31 -3.58
CA GLN A 151 18.15 -5.58 -3.94
C GLN A 151 17.54 -6.27 -2.71
N VAL A 152 16.46 -5.67 -2.19
CA VAL A 152 15.79 -6.06 -0.94
C VAL A 152 14.79 -7.20 -1.10
N VAL A 153 14.49 -7.86 0.01
CA VAL A 153 13.39 -8.83 0.14
C VAL A 153 12.60 -8.57 1.44
N SER A 154 11.48 -9.26 1.63
CA SER A 154 10.56 -9.00 2.75
C SER A 154 11.22 -9.00 4.13
N MET A 155 12.17 -9.90 4.37
CA MET A 155 12.81 -10.04 5.68
C MET A 155 13.71 -8.86 6.06
N ASP A 156 14.16 -8.06 5.09
CA ASP A 156 14.95 -6.86 5.34
C ASP A 156 14.13 -5.76 6.03
N PHE A 157 12.80 -5.84 5.93
CA PHE A 157 11.86 -4.89 6.54
C PHE A 157 11.27 -5.37 7.86
N ARG A 158 11.70 -6.53 8.38
CA ARG A 158 11.19 -7.01 9.67
C ARG A 158 11.63 -6.07 10.80
N GLY A 159 10.66 -5.48 11.48
CA GLY A 159 10.90 -4.47 12.52
C GLY A 159 11.15 -3.07 11.97
N CYS A 160 11.01 -2.85 10.65
CA CYS A 160 10.96 -1.52 10.08
C CYS A 160 9.74 -0.76 10.63
N SER A 161 9.95 0.51 11.00
CA SER A 161 8.90 1.36 11.57
C SER A 161 8.21 2.25 10.55
N ALA A 162 8.72 2.30 9.31
CA ALA A 162 8.07 3.03 8.23
C ALA A 162 6.71 2.42 7.88
N SER A 163 5.79 3.26 7.44
CA SER A 163 4.48 2.81 6.97
C SER A 163 4.55 2.25 5.54
N SER A 164 5.49 2.76 4.75
CA SER A 164 5.67 2.46 3.33
C SER A 164 7.16 2.58 2.99
N VAL A 165 7.75 1.57 2.36
CA VAL A 165 9.09 1.67 1.77
C VAL A 165 8.99 1.46 0.27
N PHE A 166 9.21 2.50 -0.53
CA PHE A 166 9.20 2.40 -1.98
C PHE A 166 10.42 1.64 -2.49
N ASP A 167 10.18 0.59 -3.26
CA ASP A 167 11.19 -0.24 -3.90
C ASP A 167 11.36 0.21 -5.34
N ALA A 168 12.43 0.98 -5.58
CA ALA A 168 12.63 1.64 -6.85
C ALA A 168 13.02 0.67 -7.97
N GLU A 169 13.68 -0.44 -7.64
CA GLU A 169 14.16 -1.41 -8.63
C GLU A 169 13.12 -2.50 -8.95
N ALA A 170 12.12 -2.71 -8.07
CA ALA A 170 11.02 -3.66 -8.31
C ALA A 170 9.85 -3.09 -9.12
N GLY A 171 9.68 -1.77 -9.17
CA GLY A 171 8.66 -1.13 -10.00
C GLY A 171 8.98 -1.20 -11.49
N ILE A 172 7.95 -1.07 -12.32
CA ILE A 172 8.09 -1.16 -13.78
C ILE A 172 7.11 -0.23 -14.49
N GLN A 173 7.61 0.48 -15.48
CA GLN A 173 6.83 1.40 -16.30
C GLN A 173 6.59 0.81 -17.68
N LEU A 174 5.31 0.77 -18.12
CA LEU A 174 4.97 0.34 -19.48
C LEU A 174 5.10 1.52 -20.46
N ASN A 175 4.59 2.69 -20.06
CA ASN A 175 4.71 3.94 -20.79
C ASN A 175 4.57 5.12 -19.83
N ASP A 176 4.74 6.34 -20.34
CA ASP A 176 4.81 7.55 -19.52
C ASP A 176 3.54 7.84 -18.69
N THR A 177 2.40 7.19 -18.98
CA THR A 177 1.14 7.35 -18.23
C THR A 177 0.65 6.07 -17.58
N PHE A 178 1.37 4.94 -17.67
CA PHE A 178 0.95 3.68 -17.08
C PHE A 178 2.12 2.95 -16.42
N VAL A 179 2.04 2.83 -15.09
CA VAL A 179 3.15 2.40 -14.25
C VAL A 179 2.67 1.45 -13.15
N LYS A 180 3.56 0.52 -12.78
CA LYS A 180 3.47 -0.33 -11.60
C LYS A 180 4.49 0.13 -10.57
N LEU A 181 4.04 0.43 -9.37
CA LEU A 181 4.85 0.90 -8.24
C LEU A 181 4.80 -0.12 -7.11
N ILE A 182 5.95 -0.44 -6.54
CA ILE A 182 6.09 -1.42 -5.47
C ILE A 182 6.46 -0.71 -4.17
N SER A 183 5.76 -1.05 -3.09
CA SER A 183 6.14 -0.60 -1.75
C SER A 183 5.90 -1.66 -0.70
N TRP A 184 6.93 -1.93 0.10
CA TRP A 184 6.88 -2.78 1.30
C TRP A 184 6.12 -2.08 2.43
#